data_AF-A0A7W1W070-F1
#
_entry.id   AF-A0A7W1W070-F1
#
_cell.length_a   1.000
_cell.length_b   1.000
_cell.length_c   1.000
_cell.angle_alpha   90.00
_cell.angle_beta   90.00
_cell.angle_gamma   90.00
#
_symmetry.space_group_name_H-M   'P 1'
#
loop_
_entity.id
_entity.type
_entity.pdbx_description
1 polymer ?
#
loop_
_entity_poly.entity_id
_entity_poly.type
_entity_poly.pdbx_seq_one_letter_code
_entity_poly.pdbx_strand_id
1 'polypeptide(L)' 'MTVNYSGLSDYLGMYQYLPVLDGEQIFRLRNVAIGVLDMSVFSEEELHALKSRMQQQESGNTE' A
#
# COMPACT_ATOMS: atom_id res chain seq x y z
N MET A 1 -3.74 -27.25 6.61
CA MET A 1 -3.76 -26.12 5.66
C MET A 1 -2.95 -25.00 6.28
N THR A 2 -1.73 -24.78 5.79
CA THR A 2 -0.89 -23.65 6.18
C THR A 2 -1.45 -22.44 5.43
N VAL A 3 -2.10 -21.53 6.14
CA VAL A 3 -2.55 -20.26 5.56
C VAL A 3 -1.27 -19.47 5.25
N ASN A 4 -1.03 -19.15 3.98
CA ASN A 4 0.13 -18.37 3.57
C ASN A 4 -0.01 -16.96 4.15
N TYR A 5 0.72 -16.67 5.22
CA TYR A 5 0.75 -15.35 5.87
C TYR A 5 1.51 -14.28 5.08
N SER A 6 2.06 -14.60 3.89
CA SER A 6 2.81 -13.65 3.06
C SER A 6 1.97 -12.42 2.73
N GLY A 7 0.71 -12.60 2.32
CA GLY A 7 -0.17 -11.48 1.95
C GLY A 7 -0.55 -10.58 3.13
N LEU A 8 -0.53 -11.08 4.38
CA LEU A 8 -0.83 -10.26 5.57
C LEU A 8 0.31 -9.29 5.86
N SER A 9 1.56 -9.76 5.76
CA SER A 9 2.75 -8.90 5.94
C SER A 9 2.83 -7.83 4.87
N ASP A 10 2.53 -8.17 3.61
CA ASP A 10 2.52 -7.23 2.49
C ASP A 10 1.38 -6.19 2.63
N TYR A 11 0.19 -6.65 3.00
CA TYR A 11 -0.96 -5.78 3.28
C TYR A 11 -0.69 -4.79 4.42
N LEU A 12 -0.16 -5.28 5.55
CA LEU A 12 0.20 -4.42 6.67
C LEU A 12 1.30 -3.42 6.29
N GLY A 13 2.22 -3.82 5.41
CA GLY A 13 3.23 -2.93 4.83
C GLY A 13 2.63 -1.76 4.06
N MET A 14 1.44 -1.89 3.46
CA MET A 14 0.79 -0.81 2.71
C MET A 14 0.29 0.34 3.60
N TYR A 15 0.04 0.06 4.89
CA TYR A 15 -0.41 1.09 5.83
C TYR A 15 0.58 2.22 6.00
N GLN A 16 1.87 1.93 5.81
CA GLN A 16 2.89 2.97 5.86
C GLN A 16 2.59 4.06 4.83
N TYR A 17 2.08 3.70 3.64
CA TYR A 17 1.81 4.61 2.52
C TYR A 17 0.48 5.38 2.63
N LEU A 18 -0.36 5.14 3.65
CA LEU A 18 -1.68 5.78 3.80
C LEU A 18 -1.70 7.29 3.55
N PRO A 19 -0.74 8.09 4.06
CA PRO A 19 -0.66 9.53 3.79
C PRO A 19 -0.57 9.96 2.31
N VAL A 20 -0.09 9.09 1.42
CA VAL A 20 0.15 9.40 0.00
C VAL A 20 -0.70 8.57 -0.97
N LEU A 21 -1.58 7.71 -0.44
CA LEU A 21 -2.53 6.97 -1.25
C LEU A 21 -3.63 7.90 -1.75
N ASP A 22 -4.00 7.74 -3.01
CA ASP A 22 -5.19 8.38 -3.56
C ASP A 22 -6.48 7.59 -3.23
N GLY A 23 -7.65 8.17 -3.55
CA GLY A 23 -8.94 7.57 -3.23
C GLY A 23 -9.17 6.20 -3.89
N GLU A 24 -8.62 5.97 -5.09
CA GLU A 24 -8.73 4.69 -5.79
C GLU A 24 -7.86 3.62 -5.12
N GLN A 25 -6.64 3.99 -4.72
CA GLN A 25 -5.72 3.12 -4.01
C GLN A 25 -6.22 2.75 -2.61
N ILE A 26 -6.85 3.68 -1.89
CA ILE A 26 -7.53 3.40 -0.61
C ILE A 26 -8.69 2.42 -0.81
N PHE A 27 -9.49 2.60 -1.86
CA PHE A 27 -10.58 1.69 -2.19
C PHE A 27 -10.07 0.28 -2.50
N ARG A 28 -9.00 0.16 -3.29
CA ARG A 28 -8.33 -1.11 -3.57
C ARG A 28 -7.80 -1.77 -2.30
N LEU A 29 -7.09 -1.03 -1.45
CA LEU A 29 -6.54 -1.54 -0.18
C LEU A 29 -7.64 -2.05 0.75
N ARG A 30 -8.78 -1.35 0.82
CA ARG A 30 -9.95 -1.79 1.59
C ARG A 30 -10.51 -3.10 1.06
N ASN A 31 -10.62 -3.25 -0.25
CA ASN A 31 -11.13 -4.48 -0.86
C ASN A 31 -10.18 -5.67 -0.67
N VAL A 32 -8.87 -5.43 -0.57
CA VAL A 32 -7.91 -6.45 -0.13
C VAL A 32 -8.17 -6.87 1.32
N ALA A 33 -8.40 -5.90 2.21
CA ALA A 33 -8.66 -6.17 3.64
C ALA A 33 -9.86 -7.10 3.89
N ILE A 34 -10.91 -6.97 3.07
CA ILE A 34 -12.14 -7.77 3.17
C ILE A 34 -12.12 -9.02 2.27
N GLY A 35 -10.99 -9.31 1.62
CA GLY A 35 -10.81 -10.50 0.78
C GLY A 35 -11.55 -10.47 -0.56
N VAL A 36 -11.94 -9.28 -1.04
CA VAL A 36 -12.56 -9.09 -2.37
C VAL A 36 -11.51 -8.99 -3.47
N LEU A 37 -10.36 -8.37 -3.18
CA LEU A 37 -9.21 -8.27 -4.08
C LEU A 37 -7.97 -8.93 -3.46
N ASP A 38 -7.01 -9.29 -4.29
CA ASP A 38 -5.70 -9.79 -3.86
C ASP A 38 -4.66 -8.65 -3.87
N MET A 39 -3.53 -8.81 -3.19
CA MET A 39 -2.42 -7.84 -3.20
C MET A 39 -1.86 -7.57 -4.60
N SER A 40 -2.10 -8.47 -5.58
CA SER A 40 -1.73 -8.27 -6.99
C SER A 40 -2.39 -7.06 -7.67
N VAL A 41 -3.35 -6.38 -7.02
CA VAL A 41 -3.98 -5.15 -7.54
C VAL A 41 -3.08 -3.91 -7.44
N PHE A 42 -1.94 -4.03 -6.77
CA PHE A 42 -0.89 -3.02 -6.74
C PHE A 42 0.31 -3.53 -7.54
N SER A 43 0.66 -2.83 -8.62
CA SER A 43 1.85 -3.18 -9.39
C SER A 43 3.15 -2.75 -8.69
N GLU A 44 4.28 -3.34 -9.06
CA GLU A 44 5.59 -2.91 -8.56
C GLU A 44 5.87 -1.43 -8.88
N GLU A 45 5.40 -0.95 -10.04
CA GLU A 45 5.52 0.45 -10.44
C GLU A 45 4.71 1.38 -9.52
N GLU A 46 3.49 0.98 -9.15
CA GLU A 46 2.67 1.73 -8.19
C GLU A 46 3.31 1.76 -6.81
N LEU A 47 3.86 0.64 -6.33
CA LEU A 47 4.58 0.57 -5.06
C LEU A 47 5.80 1.48 -5.05
N HIS A 48 6.56 1.50 -6.15
CA HIS A 48 7.71 2.38 -6.30
C HIS A 48 7.28 3.86 -6.30
N ALA A 49 6.18 4.19 -6.96
CA ALA A 49 5.62 5.54 -6.96
C ALA A 49 5.18 5.97 -5.54
N LEU A 50 4.52 5.08 -4.79
CA LEU A 50 4.11 5.34 -3.40
C LEU A 50 5.32 5.60 -2.49
N LYS A 51 6.39 4.81 -2.64
CA LYS A 51 7.65 5.02 -1.92
C LYS A 51 8.27 6.38 -2.24
N SER A 52 8.31 6.75 -3.52
CA SER A 52 8.85 8.04 -3.96
C SER A 52 8.04 9.22 -3.39
N ARG A 53 6.70 9.15 -3.44
CA ARG A 53 5.82 10.18 -2.85
C ARG A 53 6.03 10.31 -1.34
N MET A 54 6.22 9.20 -0.64
CA MET A 54 6.51 9.22 0.79
C MET A 54 7.83 9.91 1.12
N GLN A 55 8.89 9.55 0.40
CA GLN A 55 10.20 10.18 0.59
C GLN A 55 10.18 11.68 0.32
N GLN A 56 9.37 12.12 -0.66
CA GLN A 56 9.16 13.55 -0.95
C GLN A 56 8.41 14.25 0.19
N GLN A 57 7.41 13.60 0.79
CA GLN A 57 6.69 14.15 1.93
C GLN A 57 7.57 14.24 3.19
N GLU A 58 8.42 13.25 3.44
CA GLU A 58 9.40 13.28 4.54
C GLU A 58 10.47 14.36 4.34
N SER A 59 10.92 14.58 3.11
CA SER A 59 11.91 15.61 2.78
C SER A 59 11.33 17.03 2.76
N GLY A 60 10.03 17.17 2.56
CA GLY A 60 9.32 18.47 2.47
C GLY A 60 8.85 19.08 3.79
N ASN A 61 9.13 18.43 4.93
CA ASN A 61 8.67 18.87 6.26
C ASN A 61 9.81 19.44 7.14
N THR A 62 10.92 19.89 6.53
CA THR A 62 12.06 20.51 7.24
C THR A 62 12.19 22.00 6.91
N GLU A 63 11.12 22.78 7.15
CA GLU A 63 11.17 24.25 7.21
C GLU A 63 10.37 24.78 8.40
#